data_AF-A0A016WP01-F1
#
_entry.id   AF-A0A016WP01-F1
#
_cell.length_a   1.000
_cell.length_b   1.000
_cell.length_c   1.000
_cell.angle_alpha   90.00
_cell.angle_beta   90.00
_cell.angle_gamma   90.00
#
_symmetry.space_group_name_H-M   'P 1'
#
loop_
_entity.id
_entity.type
_entity.pdbx_description
1 polymer ?
#
loop_
_entity_poly.entity_id
_entity_poly.type
_entity_poly.pdbx_seq_one_letter_code
_entity_poly.pdbx_strand_id
1 'polypeptide(L)'
;MFTDVSMQAMCASAYLSNEDGQHLLIAKSRLPSIQSHHTIPKLEMMAITMGVRLALNTYLEVKTQIEITVVCILSDSGIALSWVKAPPNTKNTGVLVANRVKEIIKITRRLEEEGAKVRFGYVNTKDNPADEGTRGSDAKRFADSLWWTGPEGSELAGRLWSP
;
A
#
# COMPACT_ATOMS: atom_id res chain seq x y z
N MET A 1 2.28 1.02 5.28
CA MET A 1 2.03 1.47 3.90
C MET A 1 0.54 1.48 3.66
N PHE A 2 0.03 2.54 3.05
CA PHE A 2 -1.33 2.66 2.57
C PHE A 2 -1.30 2.89 1.07
N THR A 3 -2.19 2.23 0.33
CA THR A 3 -2.29 2.39 -1.12
C THR A 3 -3.71 2.63 -1.52
N ASP A 4 -3.89 3.49 -2.52
CA ASP A 4 -5.20 3.78 -3.10
C ASP A 4 -5.08 4.07 -4.60
N VAL A 5 -6.20 3.93 -5.31
CA VAL A 5 -6.32 4.39 -6.69
C VAL A 5 -7.70 4.93 -7.02
N SER A 6 -7.69 6.04 -7.74
CA SER A 6 -8.84 6.61 -8.43
C SER A 6 -8.66 6.50 -9.96
N MET A 7 -9.68 6.92 -10.70
CA MET A 7 -9.56 7.07 -12.16
C MET A 7 -8.52 8.15 -12.55
N GLN A 8 -8.17 9.04 -11.62
CA GLN A 8 -7.32 10.20 -11.83
C GLN A 8 -5.89 9.98 -11.35
N ALA A 9 -5.68 9.20 -10.30
CA ALA A 9 -4.36 9.03 -9.67
C ALA A 9 -4.25 7.73 -8.85
N MET A 10 -3.04 7.20 -8.75
CA MET A 10 -2.65 6.18 -7.76
C MET A 10 -1.80 6.84 -6.68
N CYS A 11 -1.95 6.43 -5.43
CA CYS A 11 -1.11 6.88 -4.33
C CYS A 11 -0.62 5.70 -3.49
N ALA A 12 0.60 5.83 -2.98
CA ALA A 12 1.15 4.99 -1.93
C ALA A 12 1.84 5.88 -0.89
N SER A 13 1.52 5.71 0.38
CA SER A 13 2.09 6.47 1.49
C SER A 13 2.66 5.53 2.56
N ALA A 14 3.83 5.89 3.06
CA ALA A 14 4.58 5.17 4.09
C ALA A 14 4.53 5.95 5.38
N TYR A 15 4.13 5.29 6.47
CA TYR A 15 4.10 5.85 7.81
C TYR A 15 5.01 5.01 8.70
N LEU A 16 5.76 5.69 9.56
CA LEU A 16 6.41 5.06 10.70
C LEU A 16 5.44 5.09 11.87
N SER A 17 5.27 3.96 12.55
CA SER A 17 4.45 3.87 13.77
C SER A 17 5.37 3.65 14.96
N ASN A 18 5.20 4.45 16.00
CA ASN A 18 5.87 4.30 17.30
C ASN A 18 4.84 4.49 18.44
N GLU A 19 5.32 4.66 19.67
CA GLU A 19 4.46 4.89 20.85
C GLU A 19 3.72 6.24 20.80
N ASP A 20 4.27 7.23 20.08
CA ASP A 20 3.70 8.58 19.96
C ASP A 20 2.62 8.68 18.86
N GLY A 21 2.55 7.68 17.98
CA GLY A 21 1.56 7.61 16.92
C GLY A 21 2.13 7.17 15.58
N GLN A 22 1.49 7.63 14.49
CA GLN A 22 1.94 7.40 13.13
C GLN A 22 2.40 8.71 12.47
N HIS A 23 3.51 8.64 11.76
CA HIS A 23 4.11 9.80 11.10
C HIS A 23 4.41 9.49 9.63
N LEU A 24 3.96 10.36 8.73
CA LEU A 24 4.24 10.24 7.30
C LEU A 24 5.76 10.35 7.05
N LEU A 25 6.36 9.30 6.47
CA LEU A 25 7.76 9.30 6.05
C LEU A 25 7.91 9.72 4.59
N ILE A 26 7.14 9.08 3.71
CA ILE A 26 7.23 9.32 2.27
C ILE A 26 5.90 8.95 1.60
N ALA A 27 5.53 9.72 0.58
CA ALA A 27 4.42 9.38 -0.29
C ALA A 27 4.84 9.43 -1.76
N LYS A 28 4.17 8.64 -2.58
CA LYS A 28 4.34 8.59 -4.02
C LYS A 28 2.99 8.54 -4.71
N SER A 29 2.73 9.54 -5.55
CA SER A 29 1.57 9.55 -6.43
C SER A 29 1.96 9.37 -7.89
N ARG A 30 1.07 8.79 -8.69
CA ARG A 30 1.25 8.57 -10.12
C ARG A 30 -0.07 8.74 -10.86
N LEU A 31 -0.07 9.55 -11.91
CA LEU A 31 -1.21 9.65 -12.82
C LEU A 31 -1.27 8.40 -13.74
N PRO A 32 -2.45 7.79 -13.95
CA PRO A 32 -2.61 6.71 -14.90
C PRO A 32 -2.34 7.20 -16.32
N SER A 33 -1.90 6.29 -17.20
CA SER A 33 -1.70 6.64 -18.61
C SER A 33 -3.05 6.90 -19.27
N ILE A 34 -3.15 8.02 -19.99
CA ILE A 34 -4.35 8.43 -20.74
C ILE A 34 -4.77 7.35 -21.76
N GLN A 35 -3.82 6.55 -22.24
CA GLN A 35 -4.03 5.56 -23.31
C GLN A 35 -4.46 4.17 -22.82
N SER A 36 -4.47 3.92 -21.50
CA SER A 36 -4.73 2.58 -20.96
C SER A 36 -6.10 2.48 -20.29
N HIS A 37 -7.03 1.75 -20.91
CA HIS A 37 -8.32 1.38 -20.29
C HIS A 37 -8.15 0.16 -19.37
N HIS A 38 -7.53 0.36 -18.22
CA HIS A 38 -7.47 -0.67 -17.19
C HIS A 38 -8.73 -0.65 -16.32
N THR A 39 -9.19 -1.83 -15.91
CA THR A 39 -10.26 -1.94 -14.92
C THR A 39 -9.74 -1.49 -13.54
N ILE A 40 -10.61 -0.95 -12.69
CA ILE A 40 -10.26 -0.53 -11.33
C ILE A 40 -9.47 -1.62 -10.58
N PRO A 41 -9.87 -2.91 -10.54
CA PRO A 41 -9.09 -3.93 -9.84
C PRO A 41 -7.65 -4.13 -10.37
N LYS A 42 -7.40 -3.90 -11.67
CA LYS A 42 -6.04 -3.97 -12.21
C LYS A 42 -5.21 -2.77 -11.78
N LEU A 43 -5.83 -1.59 -11.68
CA LEU A 43 -5.19 -0.40 -11.16
C LEU A 43 -4.89 -0.54 -9.66
N GLU A 44 -5.78 -1.17 -8.89
CA GLU A 44 -5.56 -1.49 -7.48
C GLU A 44 -4.33 -2.39 -7.29
N MET A 45 -4.19 -3.42 -8.13
CA MET A 45 -2.97 -4.25 -8.14
C MET A 45 -1.70 -3.43 -8.45
N MET A 46 -1.81 -2.39 -9.29
CA MET A 46 -0.70 -1.49 -9.58
C MET A 46 -0.38 -0.58 -8.39
N ALA A 47 -1.39 -0.06 -7.68
CA ALA A 47 -1.23 0.73 -6.46
C ALA A 47 -0.56 -0.09 -5.35
N ILE A 48 -1.03 -1.32 -5.09
CA ILE A 48 -0.38 -2.25 -4.14
C ILE A 48 1.06 -2.54 -4.56
N THR A 49 1.30 -2.78 -5.85
CA THR A 49 2.67 -3.00 -6.36
C THR A 49 3.56 -1.79 -6.13
N MET A 50 3.04 -0.57 -6.31
CA MET A 50 3.75 0.67 -6.01
C MET A 50 4.05 0.79 -4.52
N GLY A 51 3.10 0.44 -3.66
CA GLY A 51 3.24 0.38 -2.21
C GLY A 51 4.36 -0.56 -1.77
N VAL A 52 4.38 -1.81 -2.23
CA VAL A 52 5.44 -2.77 -1.81
C VAL A 52 6.82 -2.35 -2.30
N ARG A 53 6.93 -1.76 -3.50
CA ARG A 53 8.20 -1.22 -4.01
C ARG A 53 8.69 -0.06 -3.16
N LEU A 54 7.78 0.86 -2.81
CA LEU A 54 8.10 1.98 -1.93
C LEU A 54 8.52 1.46 -0.55
N ALA A 55 7.84 0.44 -0.02
CA ALA A 55 8.17 -0.19 1.25
C ALA A 55 9.59 -0.75 1.28
N LEU A 56 9.99 -1.52 0.26
CA LEU A 56 11.34 -2.07 0.17
C LEU A 56 12.39 -0.96 0.10
N ASN A 57 12.19 0.04 -0.75
CA ASN A 57 13.12 1.15 -0.85
C ASN A 57 13.24 1.90 0.47
N THR A 58 12.12 2.31 1.08
CA THR A 58 12.12 3.02 2.36
C THR A 58 12.79 2.19 3.46
N TYR A 59 12.46 0.90 3.57
CA TYR A 59 13.07 0.00 4.55
C TYR A 59 14.60 -0.03 4.41
N LEU A 60 15.10 -0.25 3.19
CA LEU A 60 16.55 -0.36 2.94
C LEU A 60 17.30 0.93 3.28
N GLU A 61 16.68 2.10 3.05
CA GLU A 61 17.28 3.40 3.39
C GLU A 61 17.34 3.65 4.90
N VAL A 62 16.32 3.25 5.66
CA VAL A 62 16.21 3.60 7.08
C VAL A 62 16.70 2.52 8.04
N LYS A 63 16.86 1.26 7.60
CA LYS A 63 17.17 0.10 8.46
C LYS A 63 18.46 0.23 9.29
N THR A 64 19.38 1.11 8.90
CA THR A 64 20.63 1.33 9.66
C THR A 64 20.43 2.27 10.87
N GLN A 65 19.35 3.03 10.88
CA GLN A 65 19.03 4.02 11.92
C GLN A 65 17.83 3.61 12.76
N ILE A 66 16.88 2.88 12.18
CA ILE A 66 15.61 2.51 12.81
C ILE A 66 15.41 1.00 12.64
N GLU A 67 15.15 0.31 13.75
CA GLU A 67 14.74 -1.09 13.72
C GLU A 67 13.27 -1.18 13.30
N ILE A 68 13.00 -1.80 12.15
CA ILE A 68 11.64 -2.05 11.65
C ILE A 68 11.40 -3.56 11.67
N THR A 69 10.58 -4.01 12.62
CA THR A 69 10.29 -5.45 12.79
C THR A 69 9.12 -5.94 11.93
N VAL A 70 8.20 -5.03 11.57
CA VAL A 70 6.99 -5.34 10.81
C VAL A 70 6.71 -4.28 9.75
N VAL A 71 6.44 -4.72 8.53
CA VAL A 71 5.98 -3.88 7.42
C VAL A 71 4.55 -4.26 7.05
N CYS A 72 3.61 -3.34 7.25
CA CYS A 72 2.20 -3.52 6.89
C CYS A 72 1.89 -2.88 5.53
N ILE A 73 1.23 -3.61 4.63
CA ILE A 73 0.75 -3.17 3.33
C ILE A 73 -0.78 -3.16 3.33
N LEU A 74 -1.37 -1.98 3.24
CA LEU A 74 -2.81 -1.78 3.44
C LEU A 74 -3.46 -1.20 2.18
N SER A 75 -4.64 -1.71 1.84
CA SER A 75 -5.51 -1.25 0.76
C SER A 75 -6.97 -1.43 1.17
N ASP A 76 -7.86 -0.61 0.64
CA ASP A 76 -9.31 -0.76 0.79
C ASP A 76 -9.95 -1.60 -0.34
N SER A 77 -9.13 -2.17 -1.24
CA SER A 77 -9.59 -3.04 -2.31
C SER A 77 -9.59 -4.52 -1.90
N GLY A 78 -10.72 -5.00 -1.39
CA GLY A 78 -10.89 -6.41 -1.02
C GLY A 78 -10.62 -7.38 -2.19
N ILE A 79 -10.96 -6.99 -3.43
CA ILE A 79 -10.69 -7.80 -4.63
C ILE A 79 -9.17 -7.92 -4.87
N ALA A 80 -8.44 -6.80 -4.88
CA ALA A 80 -7.00 -6.83 -5.15
C ALA A 80 -6.25 -7.60 -4.05
N LEU A 81 -6.65 -7.39 -2.78
CA LEU A 81 -6.12 -8.14 -1.64
C LEU A 81 -6.39 -9.65 -1.76
N SER A 82 -7.58 -10.06 -2.24
CA SER A 82 -7.87 -11.48 -2.48
C SER A 82 -6.95 -12.11 -3.53
N TRP A 83 -6.56 -11.34 -4.55
CA TRP A 83 -5.61 -11.80 -5.57
C TRP A 83 -4.19 -11.88 -5.06
N VAL A 84 -3.77 -10.98 -4.16
CA VAL A 84 -2.47 -11.07 -3.48
C VAL A 84 -2.42 -12.28 -2.56
N LYS A 85 -3.53 -12.61 -1.89
CA LYS A 85 -3.63 -13.77 -0.98
C LYS A 85 -3.65 -15.12 -1.72
N ALA A 86 -4.06 -15.15 -2.98
CA ALA A 86 -4.13 -16.37 -3.77
C ALA A 86 -2.84 -16.59 -4.59
N PRO A 87 -2.47 -17.85 -4.89
CA PRO A 87 -1.38 -18.12 -5.83
C PRO A 87 -1.61 -17.46 -7.20
N PRO A 88 -0.56 -16.95 -7.88
CA PRO A 88 -0.70 -16.31 -9.18
C PRO A 88 -1.41 -17.23 -10.20
N ASN A 89 -2.58 -16.82 -10.70
CA ASN A 89 -3.36 -17.61 -11.64
C ASN A 89 -3.72 -16.81 -12.90
N THR A 90 -3.01 -17.09 -14.00
CA THR A 90 -3.24 -16.41 -15.28
C THR A 90 -4.58 -16.73 -15.92
N LYS A 91 -5.17 -17.90 -15.66
CA LYS A 91 -6.46 -18.32 -16.25
C LYS A 91 -7.63 -17.49 -15.70
N ASN A 92 -7.59 -17.13 -14.42
CA ASN A 92 -8.71 -16.45 -13.76
C ASN A 92 -8.55 -14.92 -13.72
N THR A 93 -7.32 -14.41 -13.52
CA THR A 93 -7.09 -12.97 -13.31
C THR A 93 -6.36 -12.29 -14.47
N GLY A 94 -5.90 -13.08 -15.45
CA GLY A 94 -5.08 -12.62 -16.56
C GLY A 94 -3.61 -12.39 -16.21
N VAL A 95 -2.80 -12.16 -17.26
CA VAL A 95 -1.33 -12.07 -17.18
C VAL A 95 -0.84 -10.89 -16.34
N LEU A 96 -1.49 -9.72 -16.46
CA LEU A 96 -1.10 -8.51 -15.73
C LEU A 96 -1.14 -8.76 -14.21
N VAL A 97 -2.27 -9.24 -13.70
CA VAL A 97 -2.47 -9.50 -12.27
C VAL A 97 -1.49 -10.57 -11.80
N ALA A 98 -1.37 -11.69 -12.52
CA ALA A 98 -0.44 -12.75 -12.16
C ALA A 98 1.01 -12.26 -12.07
N ASN A 99 1.44 -11.39 -12.99
CA ASN A 99 2.77 -10.79 -12.95
C ASN A 99 2.94 -9.84 -11.77
N ARG A 100 1.92 -9.02 -11.44
CA ARG A 100 1.95 -8.17 -10.24
C ARG A 100 2.03 -8.99 -8.96
N VAL A 101 1.26 -10.07 -8.82
CA VAL A 101 1.31 -10.96 -7.64
C VAL A 101 2.69 -11.59 -7.50
N LYS A 102 3.28 -12.13 -8.58
CA LYS A 102 4.65 -12.68 -8.55
C LYS A 102 5.68 -11.65 -8.07
N GLU A 103 5.56 -10.42 -8.52
CA GLU A 103 6.45 -9.34 -8.10
C GLU A 103 6.25 -8.98 -6.62
N ILE A 104 5.01 -8.84 -6.17
CA ILE A 104 4.66 -8.57 -4.77
C ILE A 104 5.25 -9.65 -3.86
N ILE A 105 5.10 -10.93 -4.21
CA ILE A 105 5.68 -12.06 -3.45
C ILE A 105 7.21 -11.96 -3.41
N LYS A 106 7.85 -11.66 -4.54
CA LYS A 106 9.32 -11.52 -4.59
C LYS A 106 9.82 -10.40 -3.68
N ILE A 107 9.16 -9.25 -3.70
CA ILE A 107 9.52 -8.09 -2.86
C ILE A 107 9.26 -8.40 -1.38
N THR A 108 8.16 -9.09 -1.08
CA THR A 108 7.82 -9.51 0.29
C THR A 108 8.92 -10.41 0.85
N ARG A 109 9.33 -11.45 0.10
CA ARG A 109 10.44 -12.32 0.51
C ARG A 109 11.72 -11.55 0.73
N ARG A 110 12.01 -10.56 -0.11
CA ARG A 110 13.20 -9.71 0.07
C ARG A 110 13.16 -8.91 1.36
N LEU A 111 12.00 -8.34 1.72
CA LEU A 111 11.83 -7.66 3.01
C LEU A 111 12.04 -8.62 4.20
N GLU A 112 11.53 -9.84 4.09
CA GLU A 112 11.69 -10.89 5.11
C GLU A 112 13.15 -11.36 5.25
N GLU A 113 13.87 -11.53 4.14
CA GLU A 113 15.32 -11.80 4.11
C GLU A 113 16.13 -10.69 4.82
N GLU A 114 15.65 -9.45 4.74
CA GLU A 114 16.27 -8.29 5.38
C GLU A 114 15.87 -8.12 6.85
N GLY A 115 15.01 -8.99 7.39
CA GLY A 115 14.65 -9.05 8.81
C GLY A 115 13.24 -8.56 9.17
N ALA A 116 12.45 -8.05 8.21
CA ALA A 116 11.11 -7.52 8.50
C ALA A 116 10.00 -8.53 8.19
N LYS A 117 9.07 -8.72 9.13
CA LYS A 117 7.84 -9.48 8.85
C LYS A 117 6.90 -8.64 7.97
N VAL A 118 6.44 -9.20 6.85
CA VAL A 118 5.49 -8.49 5.99
C VAL A 118 4.06 -8.96 6.26
N ARG A 119 3.15 -8.00 6.39
CA ARG A 119 1.72 -8.24 6.57
C ARG A 119 0.93 -7.45 5.53
N PHE A 120 -0.11 -8.07 4.98
CA PHE A 120 -1.10 -7.40 4.13
C PHE A 120 -2.41 -7.27 4.90
N GLY A 121 -3.18 -6.21 4.63
CA GLY A 121 -4.43 -5.96 5.34
C GLY A 121 -5.42 -5.09 4.59
N TYR A 122 -6.69 -5.25 4.95
CA TYR A 122 -7.74 -4.34 4.54
C TYR A 122 -7.83 -3.13 5.49
N VAL A 123 -7.88 -1.93 4.93
CA VAL A 123 -8.23 -0.69 5.65
C VAL A 123 -9.55 -0.15 5.07
N ASN A 124 -10.39 0.49 5.89
CA ASN A 124 -11.59 1.13 5.35
C ASN A 124 -11.18 2.38 4.56
N THR A 125 -11.87 2.69 3.46
CA THR A 125 -11.62 3.89 2.65
C THR A 125 -11.55 5.17 3.49
N LYS A 126 -12.43 5.33 4.51
CA LYS A 126 -12.44 6.52 5.38
C LYS A 126 -11.19 6.67 6.26
N ASP A 127 -10.52 5.55 6.53
CA ASP A 127 -9.32 5.46 7.38
C ASP A 127 -8.06 5.26 6.52
N ASN A 128 -8.19 5.35 5.19
CA ASN A 128 -7.10 5.18 4.24
C ASN A 128 -6.52 6.55 3.85
N PRO A 129 -5.39 6.99 4.43
CA PRO A 129 -4.84 8.29 4.10
C PRO A 129 -4.36 8.40 2.65
N ALA A 130 -4.15 7.29 1.93
CA ALA A 130 -3.78 7.35 0.52
C ALA A 130 -4.90 7.93 -0.37
N ASP A 131 -6.16 7.92 0.09
CA ASP A 131 -7.32 8.48 -0.63
C ASP A 131 -7.16 9.99 -0.92
N GLU A 132 -6.61 10.75 0.05
CA GLU A 132 -6.30 12.19 -0.11
C GLU A 132 -5.33 12.42 -1.28
N GLY A 133 -4.39 11.49 -1.46
CA GLY A 133 -3.38 11.53 -2.52
C GLY A 133 -3.89 11.12 -3.91
N THR A 134 -5.10 10.57 -4.03
CA THR A 134 -5.70 10.16 -5.31
C THR A 134 -6.89 11.01 -5.74
N ARG A 135 -7.62 11.61 -4.80
CA ARG A 135 -8.82 12.42 -5.07
C ARG A 135 -8.58 13.93 -5.04
N GLY A 136 -7.51 14.35 -4.37
CA GLY A 136 -7.25 15.75 -4.08
C GLY A 136 -8.18 16.28 -3.00
N SER A 137 -7.74 17.32 -2.31
CA SER A 137 -8.41 17.86 -1.13
C SER A 137 -8.31 19.38 -1.12
N ASP A 138 -9.31 20.06 -0.57
CA ASP A 138 -9.18 21.49 -0.34
C ASP A 138 -8.13 21.76 0.75
N ALA A 139 -7.43 22.89 0.65
CA ALA A 139 -6.28 23.17 1.50
C ALA A 139 -6.61 23.18 3.01
N LYS A 140 -7.84 23.56 3.38
CA LYS A 140 -8.26 23.57 4.79
C LYS A 140 -8.49 22.15 5.31
N ARG A 141 -9.22 21.32 4.56
CA ARG A 141 -9.42 19.91 4.93
C ARG A 141 -8.11 19.12 4.92
N PHE A 142 -7.24 19.38 3.96
CA PHE A 142 -5.96 18.70 3.85
C PHE A 142 -5.07 18.94 5.07
N ALA A 143 -5.08 20.15 5.62
CA ALA A 143 -4.26 20.53 6.78
C ALA A 143 -4.57 19.67 8.03
N ASP A 144 -5.83 19.30 8.22
CA ASP A 144 -6.30 18.54 9.38
C ASP A 144 -6.59 17.06 9.04
N SER A 145 -6.17 16.60 7.86
CA SER A 145 -6.49 15.25 7.36
C SER A 145 -5.58 14.15 7.94
N LEU A 146 -6.06 12.90 7.82
CA LEU A 146 -5.30 11.69 8.16
C LEU A 146 -3.98 11.55 7.37
N TRP A 147 -3.78 12.35 6.31
CA TRP A 147 -2.54 12.38 5.54
C TRP A 147 -1.29 12.65 6.39
N TRP A 148 -1.44 13.45 7.46
CA TRP A 148 -0.28 13.85 8.28
C TRP A 148 -0.02 12.91 9.44
N THR A 149 -1.10 12.37 10.03
CA THR A 149 -1.05 11.61 11.29
C THR A 149 -1.28 10.12 11.11
N GLY A 150 -1.70 9.67 9.92
CA GLY A 150 -2.20 8.31 9.72
C GLY A 150 -3.47 8.01 10.52
N PRO A 151 -4.07 6.82 10.34
CA PRO A 151 -5.19 6.34 11.16
C PRO A 151 -4.74 5.85 12.54
N GLU A 152 -5.67 5.85 13.50
CA GLU A 152 -5.41 5.30 14.84
C GLU A 152 -5.06 3.80 14.77
N GLY A 153 -3.97 3.40 15.43
CA GLY A 153 -3.32 2.10 15.24
C GLY A 153 -4.13 0.86 15.65
N SER A 154 -5.20 1.01 16.44
CA SER A 154 -5.98 -0.11 16.98
C SER A 154 -6.89 -0.81 15.97
N GLU A 155 -7.28 -0.16 14.87
CA GLU A 155 -8.25 -0.73 13.92
C GLU A 155 -7.64 -1.71 12.90
N LEU A 156 -6.30 -1.70 12.75
CA LEU A 156 -5.63 -2.42 11.67
C LEU A 156 -5.24 -3.87 12.04
N ALA A 157 -5.09 -4.19 13.33
CA ALA A 157 -4.49 -5.44 13.79
C ALA A 157 -5.30 -6.71 13.46
N GLY A 158 -6.64 -6.63 13.47
CA GLY A 158 -7.52 -7.79 13.30
C GLY A 158 -7.66 -8.31 11.86
N ARG A 159 -7.10 -7.63 10.86
CA ARG A 159 -7.30 -7.92 9.42
C ARG A 159 -6.01 -8.20 8.67
N LEU A 160 -4.88 -8.35 9.38
CA LEU A 160 -3.57 -8.60 8.80
C LEU A 160 -3.32 -10.09 8.54
N TRP A 161 -2.70 -10.44 7.41
CA TRP A 161 -2.17 -11.79 7.12
C TRP A 161 -0.75 -11.71 6.55
N SER A 162 0.00 -12.82 6.64
CA SER A 162 1.25 -12.98 5.86
C SER A 162 0.94 -13.70 4.55
N PRO A 163 1.51 -13.26 3.42
CA PRO A 163 1.31 -13.88 2.11
C PRO A 163 2.07 -15.20 1.95
#